data_AF-A0A7X8WDW5-F1
#
_entry.id   AF-A0A7X8WDW5-F1
#
_cell.length_a   1.000
_cell.length_b   1.000
_cell.length_c   1.000
_cell.angle_alpha   90.00
_cell.angle_beta   90.00
_cell.angle_gamma   90.00
#
_symmetry.space_group_name_H-M   'P 1'
#
loop_
_entity.id
_entity.type
_entity.pdbx_description
1 polymer ?
#
loop_
_entity_poly.entity_id
_entity_poly.type
_entity_poly.pdbx_seq_one_letter_code
_entity_poly.pdbx_strand_id
1 'polypeptide(L)'
;SLKGKQGRFRQNLLGKRVDYSARSVIVVGPELRMHECGLPKLMAAELYKPFIIRKLIERGIVKTVKSAKKIIDRKDPIIWDILEYVMKGHPVLLNRAPTLHRLGIQAFQPKMIEGKAIQLHPLACTAFNADFDGDQMAVHLPLSNEAILEAQLLMLASHNILNPANGAPITVPSQDMVLGLYYITKLRKGAKGEGLTFYGPEEATIAYNEGRVDIHSPIKVMVNDLDENGNFVPVMVETSVGRVMVNEIVPDEVGYVNSIISKKTLRDLIGDVIKKCGIVRTADFLDGIKDLGYKMAFKGGLSFNLDDIIIPKEKDELIQKGYEEVEQVTNNYNMGFITNNERYNQVIDIWTHINSELSNTLMDVFSSDDQGFNAVYMMLDSGARGSREQIRQLSGMRGLMAKPQKAGVTGGQIIENPIISNFKEGLSVLEYFISTHGARKGLADTALKTADAGYLTRRLVDVSHDVIVTEEDCGTLRGLVCTDLKSNDEIIATLYERILGRVSVHDIVHPNTGEIIIHSGEEITEEIAKVIQDSLIESVEVRSVLTCESKKGVCVKCYGRNLATNRMVQIGEAVGVVAAQSIGEPGTQLTLRTFHAGGTAANIAANANIVAKNKSRVEFEELRTVDYI
;
A
#
# COMPACT_ATOMS: atom_id res chain seq x y z
N SER A 1 -6.45 35.98 22.89
CA SER A 1 -5.21 36.05 22.10
C SER A 1 -5.48 35.58 20.67
N LEU A 2 -4.96 36.26 19.65
CA LEU A 2 -4.99 35.80 18.25
C LEU A 2 -3.84 34.81 17.95
N LYS A 3 -2.76 34.85 18.75
CA LYS A 3 -1.57 34.01 18.60
C LYS A 3 -1.64 32.77 19.51
N GLY A 4 -0.95 31.71 19.12
CA GLY A 4 -0.83 30.45 19.89
C GLY A 4 -1.79 29.34 19.43
N LYS A 5 -1.63 28.13 19.97
CA LYS A 5 -2.48 26.96 19.63
C LYS A 5 -3.94 27.16 20.06
N GLN A 6 -4.17 27.81 21.21
CA GLN A 6 -5.51 28.19 21.70
C GLN A 6 -5.99 29.55 21.14
N GLY A 7 -5.30 30.09 20.13
CA GLY A 7 -5.70 31.34 19.49
C GLY A 7 -6.99 31.16 18.68
N ARG A 8 -7.80 32.22 18.58
CA ARG A 8 -9.11 32.19 17.89
C ARG A 8 -9.03 31.66 16.45
N PHE A 9 -7.96 31.95 15.70
CA PHE A 9 -7.80 31.45 14.33
C PHE A 9 -7.72 29.92 14.26
N ARG A 10 -6.95 29.28 15.14
CA ARG A 10 -6.75 27.83 15.10
C ARG A 10 -7.92 27.07 15.73
N GLN A 11 -8.39 27.54 16.89
CA GLN A 11 -9.36 26.79 17.69
C GLN A 11 -10.82 27.07 17.32
N ASN A 12 -11.12 28.23 16.74
CA ASN A 12 -12.51 28.64 16.47
C ASN A 12 -12.81 28.93 15.00
N LEU A 13 -11.82 29.25 14.17
CA LEU A 13 -12.06 29.51 12.73
C LEU A 13 -11.77 28.29 11.88
N LEU A 14 -10.61 27.66 12.04
CA LEU A 14 -10.19 26.47 11.28
C LEU A 14 -10.73 25.17 11.90
N GLY A 15 -10.53 24.97 13.21
CA GLY A 15 -11.19 23.91 13.96
C GLY A 15 -12.51 24.41 14.55
N LYS A 16 -13.59 23.65 14.41
CA LYS A 16 -14.88 23.94 15.05
C LYS A 16 -15.55 22.66 15.53
N ARG A 17 -16.33 22.75 16.60
CA ARG A 17 -17.28 21.68 16.94
C ARG A 17 -18.45 21.77 15.97
N VAL A 18 -18.89 20.62 15.48
CA VAL A 18 -19.93 20.51 14.44
C VAL A 18 -21.08 19.67 14.99
N ASP A 19 -22.29 20.18 14.87
CA ASP A 19 -23.51 19.42 15.17
C ASP A 19 -23.74 18.33 14.10
N TYR A 20 -24.68 17.41 14.31
CA TYR A 20 -24.91 16.27 13.40
C TYR A 20 -23.66 15.41 13.17
N SER A 21 -22.90 15.22 14.24
CA SER A 21 -21.73 14.35 14.26
C SER A 21 -21.80 13.34 15.41
N ALA A 22 -21.18 12.20 15.21
CA ALA A 22 -21.05 11.14 16.21
C ALA A 22 -19.66 10.50 16.14
N ARG A 23 -19.29 9.73 17.17
CA ARG A 23 -18.06 8.94 17.19
C ARG A 23 -18.31 7.60 17.86
N SER A 24 -17.73 6.54 17.31
CA SER A 24 -17.67 5.24 17.98
C SER A 24 -16.40 4.49 17.59
N VAL A 25 -16.17 3.37 18.27
CA VAL A 25 -15.14 2.39 17.93
C VAL A 25 -15.52 1.71 16.62
N ILE A 26 -14.51 1.41 15.79
CA ILE A 26 -14.71 0.67 14.54
C ILE A 26 -14.52 -0.83 14.74
N VAL A 27 -15.31 -1.60 13.99
CA VAL A 27 -15.20 -3.06 13.87
C VAL A 27 -15.22 -3.44 12.40
N VAL A 28 -14.71 -4.62 12.08
CA VAL A 28 -14.69 -5.12 10.70
C VAL A 28 -16.10 -5.48 10.22
N GLY A 29 -16.46 -5.02 9.03
CA GLY A 29 -17.71 -5.39 8.34
C GLY A 29 -17.42 -6.10 7.02
N PRO A 30 -17.07 -7.41 7.02
CA PRO A 30 -16.64 -8.11 5.80
C PRO A 30 -17.76 -8.23 4.76
N GLU A 31 -19.01 -8.35 5.19
CA GLU A 31 -20.20 -8.48 4.32
C GLU A 31 -20.66 -7.15 3.68
N LEU A 32 -20.07 -6.02 4.09
CA LEU A 32 -20.38 -4.72 3.49
C LEU A 32 -19.79 -4.64 2.09
N ARG A 33 -20.47 -3.92 1.21
CA ARG A 33 -19.87 -3.52 -0.08
C ARG A 33 -18.92 -2.34 0.10
N MET A 34 -18.04 -2.10 -0.87
CA MET A 34 -17.03 -1.05 -0.78
C MET A 34 -17.58 0.36 -0.51
N HIS A 35 -18.79 0.66 -1.00
CA HIS A 35 -19.45 1.96 -0.82
C HIS A 35 -20.33 2.03 0.45
N GLU A 36 -20.47 0.94 1.20
CA GLU A 36 -21.34 0.85 2.38
C GLU A 36 -20.56 0.99 3.69
N CYS A 37 -21.23 1.51 4.72
CA CYS A 37 -20.74 1.45 6.10
C CYS A 37 -21.86 1.02 7.06
N GLY A 38 -21.55 0.27 8.10
CA GLY A 38 -22.55 -0.10 9.11
C GLY A 38 -22.66 0.96 10.20
N LEU A 39 -23.84 1.54 10.36
CA LEU A 39 -24.14 2.56 11.37
C LEU A 39 -25.08 1.99 12.45
N PRO A 40 -24.72 2.06 13.74
CA PRO A 40 -25.57 1.61 14.84
C PRO A 40 -26.95 2.26 14.83
N LYS A 41 -28.02 1.47 14.99
CA LYS A 41 -29.41 1.96 15.03
C LYS A 41 -29.62 3.16 15.96
N LEU A 42 -29.07 3.10 17.17
CA LEU A 42 -29.20 4.18 18.16
C LEU A 42 -28.49 5.47 17.73
N MET A 43 -27.33 5.34 17.08
CA MET A 43 -26.56 6.48 16.58
C MET A 43 -27.28 7.12 15.38
N ALA A 44 -27.76 6.28 14.45
CA ALA A 44 -28.51 6.72 13.28
C ALA A 44 -29.81 7.45 13.69
N ALA A 45 -30.55 6.95 14.67
CA ALA A 45 -31.77 7.59 15.16
C ALA A 45 -31.53 9.02 15.71
N GLU A 46 -30.40 9.26 16.38
CA GLU A 46 -30.09 10.59 16.91
C GLU A 46 -29.54 11.53 15.82
N LEU A 47 -28.72 11.03 14.89
CA LEU A 47 -28.20 11.82 13.76
C LEU A 47 -29.32 12.27 12.81
N TYR A 48 -30.24 11.36 12.48
CA TYR A 48 -31.33 11.60 11.52
C TYR A 48 -32.62 12.13 12.17
N LYS A 49 -32.58 12.50 13.46
CA LYS A 49 -33.73 12.94 14.25
C LYS A 49 -34.64 13.96 13.55
N PRO A 50 -34.16 15.08 12.95
CA PRO A 50 -35.05 16.02 12.28
C PRO A 50 -35.74 15.44 11.04
N PHE A 51 -35.05 14.56 10.30
CA PHE A 51 -35.60 13.90 9.11
C PHE A 51 -36.68 12.90 9.47
N ILE A 52 -36.49 12.13 10.55
CA ILE A 52 -37.51 11.22 11.08
C ILE A 52 -38.75 12.00 11.51
N ILE A 53 -38.60 13.10 12.25
CA ILE A 53 -39.73 13.95 12.68
C ILE A 53 -40.53 14.44 11.47
N ARG A 54 -39.85 14.94 10.44
CA ARG A 54 -40.49 15.42 9.22
C ARG A 54 -41.29 14.30 8.54
N LYS A 55 -40.70 13.11 8.39
CA LYS A 55 -41.36 11.96 7.74
C LYS A 55 -42.55 11.42 8.54
N LEU A 56 -42.47 11.43 9.88
CA LEU A 56 -43.58 11.04 10.74
C LEU A 56 -44.79 11.96 10.59
N ILE A 57 -44.55 13.27 10.38
CA ILE A 57 -45.61 14.26 10.15
C ILE A 57 -46.16 14.14 8.72
N GLU A 58 -45.29 14.02 7.70
CA GLU A 58 -45.69 13.83 6.30
C GLU A 58 -46.57 12.59 6.10
N ARG A 59 -46.29 11.50 6.83
CA ARG A 59 -47.08 10.25 6.80
C ARG A 59 -48.35 10.29 7.68
N GLY A 60 -48.61 11.39 8.40
CA GLY A 60 -49.79 11.54 9.25
C GLY A 60 -49.80 10.70 10.55
N ILE A 61 -48.68 10.05 10.89
CA ILE A 61 -48.55 9.20 12.09
C ILE A 61 -48.63 10.06 13.36
N VAL A 62 -48.09 11.28 13.30
CA VAL A 62 -48.15 12.27 14.37
C VAL A 62 -48.53 13.64 13.84
N LYS A 63 -49.34 14.37 14.60
CA LYS A 63 -49.77 15.73 14.24
C LYS A 63 -48.82 16.83 14.74
N THR A 64 -47.98 16.54 15.73
CA THR A 64 -47.09 17.56 16.34
C THR A 64 -45.66 17.07 16.49
N VAL A 65 -44.71 18.00 16.40
CA VAL A 65 -43.26 17.74 16.60
C VAL A 65 -42.98 17.19 18.01
N LYS A 66 -43.70 17.65 19.03
CA LYS A 66 -43.53 17.15 20.41
C LYS A 66 -43.93 15.69 20.55
N SER A 67 -45.02 15.27 19.90
CA SER A 67 -45.42 13.86 19.87
C SER A 67 -44.40 13.02 19.11
N ALA A 68 -43.90 13.51 17.96
CA ALA A 68 -42.85 12.84 17.19
C ALA A 68 -41.58 12.62 18.03
N LYS A 69 -41.14 13.64 18.77
CA LYS A 69 -39.97 13.55 19.65
C LYS A 69 -40.15 12.51 20.76
N LYS A 70 -41.32 12.44 21.38
CA LYS A 70 -41.62 11.40 22.39
C LYS A 70 -41.56 9.98 21.83
N ILE A 71 -42.05 9.77 20.61
CA ILE A 71 -41.98 8.49 19.90
C ILE A 71 -40.51 8.12 19.65
N ILE A 72 -39.71 9.06 19.14
CA ILE A 72 -38.27 8.88 18.90
C ILE A 72 -37.51 8.54 20.18
N ASP A 73 -37.73 9.29 21.24
CA ASP A 73 -37.04 9.08 22.52
C ASP A 73 -37.45 7.73 23.17
N ARG A 74 -38.69 7.25 22.93
CA ARG A 74 -39.16 5.90 23.34
C ARG A 74 -38.65 4.77 22.45
N LYS A 75 -38.15 5.07 21.26
CA LYS A 75 -37.63 4.11 20.27
C LYS A 75 -38.67 3.08 19.82
N ASP A 76 -39.89 3.56 19.55
CA ASP A 76 -40.96 2.72 19.01
C ASP A 76 -40.54 2.04 17.69
N PRO A 77 -40.96 0.78 17.43
CA PRO A 77 -40.51 0.02 16.26
C PRO A 77 -40.75 0.71 14.91
N ILE A 78 -41.78 1.54 14.82
CA ILE A 78 -42.17 2.26 13.59
C ILE A 78 -41.09 3.23 13.08
N ILE A 79 -40.16 3.63 13.95
CA ILE A 79 -39.07 4.54 13.59
C ILE A 79 -38.04 3.83 12.72
N TRP A 80 -37.81 2.54 12.93
CA TRP A 80 -36.75 1.81 12.22
C TRP A 80 -37.04 1.73 10.72
N ASP A 81 -38.29 1.46 10.34
CA ASP A 81 -38.71 1.42 8.93
C ASP A 81 -38.58 2.79 8.25
N ILE A 82 -38.89 3.87 8.99
CA ILE A 82 -38.75 5.24 8.49
C ILE A 82 -37.27 5.61 8.36
N LEU A 83 -36.45 5.22 9.35
CA LEU A 83 -35.03 5.49 9.36
C LEU A 83 -34.33 4.79 8.20
N GLU A 84 -34.66 3.52 7.91
CA GLU A 84 -34.14 2.80 6.75
C GLU A 84 -34.43 3.54 5.44
N TYR A 85 -35.66 4.01 5.28
CA TYR A 85 -36.08 4.76 4.11
C TYR A 85 -35.35 6.11 3.99
N VAL A 86 -35.15 6.82 5.12
CA VAL A 86 -34.45 8.11 5.16
C VAL A 86 -32.96 7.96 4.86
N MET A 87 -32.35 6.87 5.33
CA MET A 87 -30.93 6.60 5.11
C MET A 87 -30.62 6.22 3.66
N LYS A 88 -31.57 5.60 2.96
CA LYS A 88 -31.38 5.19 1.56
C LYS A 88 -31.16 6.39 0.64
N GLY A 89 -29.99 6.45 0.01
CA GLY A 89 -29.60 7.56 -0.85
C GLY A 89 -29.07 8.80 -0.11
N HIS A 90 -28.86 8.70 1.21
CA HIS A 90 -28.27 9.75 2.02
C HIS A 90 -26.90 9.30 2.56
N PRO A 91 -25.78 9.73 1.96
CA PRO A 91 -24.45 9.32 2.38
C PRO A 91 -24.09 9.92 3.75
N VAL A 92 -23.13 9.30 4.43
CA VAL A 92 -22.48 9.80 5.63
C VAL A 92 -20.98 9.93 5.39
N LEU A 93 -20.34 10.92 6.00
CA LEU A 93 -18.90 11.10 5.92
C LEU A 93 -18.24 10.42 7.12
N LEU A 94 -17.35 9.46 6.88
CA LEU A 94 -16.49 8.86 7.89
C LEU A 94 -15.13 9.56 7.89
N ASN A 95 -14.64 9.86 9.09
CA ASN A 95 -13.36 10.54 9.29
C ASN A 95 -12.55 9.83 10.38
N ARG A 96 -11.27 9.55 10.08
CA ARG A 96 -10.28 9.12 11.09
C ARG A 96 -9.31 10.26 11.37
N ALA A 97 -9.20 10.63 12.65
CA ALA A 97 -8.23 11.61 13.10
C ALA A 97 -6.93 10.92 13.55
N PRO A 98 -5.74 11.46 13.23
CA PRO A 98 -5.48 12.66 12.44
C PRO A 98 -5.61 12.42 10.92
N THR A 99 -6.25 13.35 10.21
CA THR A 99 -6.40 13.30 8.75
C THR A 99 -5.13 13.82 8.07
N LEU A 100 -4.24 12.93 7.63
CA LEU A 100 -2.96 13.31 6.98
C LEU A 100 -3.10 13.59 5.48
N HIS A 101 -4.04 12.93 4.81
CA HIS A 101 -4.31 13.07 3.39
C HIS A 101 -5.83 13.08 3.12
N ARG A 102 -6.25 13.43 1.91
CA ARG A 102 -7.67 13.50 1.53
C ARG A 102 -8.48 12.22 1.82
N LEU A 103 -7.88 11.04 1.64
CA LEU A 103 -8.57 9.74 1.81
C LEU A 103 -8.92 9.40 3.27
N GLY A 104 -8.48 10.23 4.22
CA GLY A 104 -8.86 10.09 5.63
C GLY A 104 -10.28 10.59 5.93
N ILE A 105 -10.98 11.15 4.93
CA ILE A 105 -12.40 11.45 4.95
C ILE A 105 -13.03 10.89 3.67
N GLN A 106 -14.01 10.00 3.80
CA GLN A 106 -14.73 9.44 2.66
C GLN A 106 -16.22 9.34 2.96
N ALA A 107 -17.03 9.36 1.90
CA ALA A 107 -18.47 9.16 1.97
C ALA A 107 -18.82 7.68 1.80
N PHE A 108 -19.80 7.23 2.58
CA PHE A 108 -20.35 5.89 2.54
C PHE A 108 -21.88 5.94 2.60
N GLN A 109 -22.53 4.96 1.99
CA GLN A 109 -23.95 4.70 2.15
C GLN A 109 -24.17 3.95 3.47
N PRO A 110 -24.91 4.50 4.44
CA PRO A 110 -25.05 3.84 5.72
C PRO A 110 -26.09 2.69 5.65
N LYS A 111 -25.73 1.56 6.24
CA LYS A 111 -26.59 0.40 6.48
C LYS A 111 -26.84 0.28 7.97
N MET A 112 -28.09 0.09 8.37
CA MET A 112 -28.43 -0.05 9.80
C MET A 112 -27.91 -1.38 10.34
N ILE A 113 -27.17 -1.31 11.45
CA ILE A 113 -26.65 -2.49 12.15
C ILE A 113 -27.06 -2.48 13.63
N GLU A 114 -27.09 -3.67 14.21
CA GLU A 114 -27.23 -3.83 15.65
C GLU A 114 -25.92 -3.52 16.38
N GLY A 115 -26.02 -3.13 17.65
CA GLY A 115 -24.87 -2.84 18.51
C GLY A 115 -24.54 -1.35 18.63
N LYS A 116 -23.28 -1.04 18.96
CA LYS A 116 -22.80 0.33 19.24
C LYS A 116 -21.55 0.73 18.44
N ALA A 117 -20.88 -0.22 17.79
CA ALA A 117 -19.66 0.02 17.02
C ALA A 117 -19.99 0.27 15.55
N ILE A 118 -19.20 1.10 14.88
CA ILE A 118 -19.33 1.37 13.45
C ILE A 118 -18.65 0.22 12.68
N GLN A 119 -19.33 -0.37 11.70
CA GLN A 119 -18.68 -1.34 10.82
C GLN A 119 -18.06 -0.63 9.62
N LEU A 120 -16.76 -0.86 9.42
CA LEU A 120 -16.01 -0.33 8.29
C LEU A 120 -15.65 -1.45 7.32
N HIS A 121 -15.69 -1.15 6.03
CA HIS A 121 -15.25 -2.06 4.99
C HIS A 121 -13.73 -2.33 5.07
N PRO A 122 -13.26 -3.59 5.01
CA PRO A 122 -11.84 -3.92 5.18
C PRO A 122 -10.88 -3.24 4.18
N LEU A 123 -11.30 -3.06 2.93
CA LEU A 123 -10.46 -2.42 1.91
C LEU A 123 -10.31 -0.90 2.11
N ALA A 124 -11.17 -0.27 2.92
CA ALA A 124 -11.04 1.14 3.26
C ALA A 124 -10.03 1.37 4.39
N CYS A 125 -9.63 0.33 5.14
CA CYS A 125 -8.72 0.46 6.27
C CYS A 125 -7.34 1.00 5.86
N THR A 126 -6.82 0.61 4.70
CA THR A 126 -5.54 1.13 4.19
C THR A 126 -5.61 2.62 3.92
N ALA A 127 -6.71 3.08 3.32
CA ALA A 127 -6.98 4.49 3.07
C ALA A 127 -7.12 5.29 4.38
N PHE A 128 -7.82 4.78 5.38
CA PHE A 128 -7.90 5.46 6.69
C PHE A 128 -6.65 5.28 7.56
N ASN A 129 -5.72 4.40 7.15
CA ASN A 129 -4.62 3.88 7.95
C ASN A 129 -5.10 3.31 9.31
N ALA A 130 -6.29 2.71 9.32
CA ALA A 130 -7.03 2.30 10.52
C ALA A 130 -6.86 0.81 10.84
N ASP A 131 -6.78 0.49 12.13
CA ASP A 131 -6.71 -0.88 12.63
C ASP A 131 -7.90 -1.17 13.58
N PHE A 132 -8.18 -2.44 13.85
CA PHE A 132 -9.34 -2.85 14.67
C PHE A 132 -8.96 -3.19 16.12
N ASP A 133 -8.10 -2.39 16.74
CA ASP A 133 -7.58 -2.58 18.11
C ASP A 133 -8.19 -1.61 19.14
N GLY A 134 -9.21 -0.84 18.75
CA GLY A 134 -9.88 0.16 19.59
C GLY A 134 -9.94 1.56 18.97
N ASP A 135 -9.44 1.71 17.74
CA ASP A 135 -9.57 2.94 16.96
C ASP A 135 -11.02 3.43 16.86
N GLN A 136 -11.15 4.75 16.78
CA GLN A 136 -12.44 5.43 16.71
C GLN A 136 -12.53 6.26 15.44
N MET A 137 -13.70 6.23 14.82
CA MET A 137 -14.01 7.11 13.69
C MET A 137 -15.18 8.03 14.01
N ALA A 138 -15.10 9.25 13.47
CA ALA A 138 -16.17 10.21 13.52
C ALA A 138 -17.07 10.07 12.28
N VAL A 139 -18.36 10.25 12.49
CA VAL A 139 -19.39 10.28 11.45
C VAL A 139 -19.94 11.70 11.37
N HIS A 140 -20.07 12.23 10.16
CA HIS A 140 -20.72 13.52 9.90
C HIS A 140 -21.84 13.35 8.88
N LEU A 141 -22.97 13.99 9.14
CA LEU A 141 -24.13 13.93 8.26
C LEU A 141 -24.21 15.19 7.37
N PRO A 142 -24.07 15.08 6.04
CA PRO A 142 -24.31 16.21 5.13
C PRO A 142 -25.81 16.56 5.13
N LEU A 143 -26.18 17.85 5.20
CA LEU A 143 -27.59 18.24 5.34
C LEU A 143 -28.18 18.89 4.08
N SER A 144 -27.39 19.67 3.35
CA SER A 144 -27.87 20.33 2.14
C SER A 144 -27.85 19.37 0.95
N ASN A 145 -28.74 19.60 -0.02
CA ASN A 145 -28.81 18.75 -1.21
C ASN A 145 -27.51 18.82 -2.02
N GLU A 146 -26.86 19.99 -2.05
CA GLU A 146 -25.58 20.21 -2.71
C GLU A 146 -24.48 19.38 -2.04
N ALA A 147 -24.43 19.36 -0.70
CA ALA A 147 -23.43 18.58 0.05
C ALA A 147 -23.65 17.06 -0.09
N ILE A 148 -24.91 16.62 -0.18
CA ILE A 148 -25.25 15.22 -0.43
C ILE A 148 -24.78 14.80 -1.84
N LEU A 149 -25.06 15.63 -2.85
CA LEU A 149 -24.62 15.37 -4.23
C LEU A 149 -23.09 15.38 -4.34
N GLU A 150 -22.41 16.34 -3.71
CA GLU A 150 -20.95 16.40 -3.65
C GLU A 150 -20.35 15.14 -3.00
N ALA A 151 -20.92 14.70 -1.87
CA ALA A 151 -20.48 13.50 -1.19
C ALA A 151 -20.65 12.23 -2.05
N GLN A 152 -21.75 12.12 -2.80
CA GLN A 152 -22.01 10.97 -3.68
C GLN A 152 -21.10 10.95 -4.92
N LEU A 153 -20.86 12.12 -5.53
CA LEU A 153 -20.11 12.20 -6.78
C LEU A 153 -18.59 12.16 -6.53
N LEU A 154 -18.10 12.93 -5.55
CA LEU A 154 -16.66 13.15 -5.36
C LEU A 154 -16.05 12.33 -4.21
N MET A 155 -16.79 12.16 -3.10
CA MET A 155 -16.24 11.60 -1.87
C MET A 155 -16.53 10.11 -1.65
N LEU A 156 -17.36 9.49 -2.48
CA LEU A 156 -17.74 8.09 -2.32
C LEU A 156 -16.50 7.18 -2.33
N ALA A 157 -16.43 6.25 -1.39
CA ALA A 157 -15.24 5.39 -1.22
C ALA A 157 -14.93 4.54 -2.47
N SER A 158 -15.96 4.08 -3.19
CA SER A 158 -15.82 3.31 -4.44
C SER A 158 -15.22 4.12 -5.60
N HIS A 159 -15.26 5.46 -5.55
CA HIS A 159 -14.61 6.30 -6.57
C HIS A 159 -13.15 6.57 -6.23
N ASN A 160 -12.78 6.45 -4.96
CA ASN A 160 -11.47 6.87 -4.43
C ASN A 160 -10.54 5.65 -4.19
N ILE A 161 -10.27 4.92 -5.27
CA ILE A 161 -9.46 3.68 -5.30
C ILE A 161 -7.96 3.96 -5.50
N LEU A 162 -7.62 5.11 -6.11
CA LEU A 162 -6.24 5.47 -6.46
C LEU A 162 -5.62 6.40 -5.42
N ASN A 163 -4.31 6.25 -5.21
CA ASN A 163 -3.53 7.15 -4.38
C ASN A 163 -3.22 8.46 -5.14
N PRO A 164 -3.58 9.65 -4.60
CA PRO A 164 -3.30 10.94 -5.24
C PRO A 164 -1.82 11.23 -5.49
N ALA A 165 -0.90 10.59 -4.74
CA ALA A 165 0.53 10.87 -4.84
C ALA A 165 1.20 10.24 -6.07
N ASN A 166 0.76 9.04 -6.47
CA ASN A 166 1.44 8.24 -7.51
C ASN A 166 0.49 7.52 -8.48
N GLY A 167 -0.83 7.61 -8.29
CA GLY A 167 -1.82 6.94 -9.14
C GLY A 167 -1.87 5.42 -8.99
N ALA A 168 -1.16 4.85 -8.01
CA ALA A 168 -1.26 3.42 -7.72
C ALA A 168 -2.54 3.11 -6.94
N PRO A 169 -3.13 1.91 -7.08
CA PRO A 169 -4.27 1.49 -6.27
C PRO A 169 -3.93 1.48 -4.77
N ILE A 170 -4.74 2.15 -3.95
CA ILE A 170 -4.57 2.19 -2.48
C ILE A 170 -5.40 1.13 -1.76
N THR A 171 -6.59 0.82 -2.29
CA THR A 171 -7.52 -0.17 -1.75
C THR A 171 -7.14 -1.56 -2.22
N VAL A 172 -5.90 -1.96 -1.92
CA VAL A 172 -5.39 -3.30 -2.21
C VAL A 172 -5.77 -4.22 -1.07
N PRO A 173 -6.30 -5.43 -1.34
CA PRO A 173 -6.51 -6.44 -0.32
C PRO A 173 -5.22 -6.68 0.48
N SER A 174 -5.37 -6.95 1.78
CA SER A 174 -4.25 -7.10 2.70
C SER A 174 -4.44 -8.27 3.65
N GLN A 175 -3.35 -8.70 4.28
CA GLN A 175 -3.34 -9.73 5.31
C GLN A 175 -4.06 -11.01 4.82
N ASP A 176 -5.09 -11.45 5.55
CA ASP A 176 -5.81 -12.71 5.34
C ASP A 176 -6.41 -12.83 3.94
N MET A 177 -6.87 -11.72 3.34
CA MET A 177 -7.40 -11.74 1.98
C MET A 177 -6.33 -12.17 0.97
N VAL A 178 -5.13 -11.60 1.08
CA VAL A 178 -3.99 -11.96 0.20
C VAL A 178 -3.54 -13.38 0.49
N LEU A 179 -3.49 -13.78 1.75
CA LEU A 179 -3.09 -15.13 2.14
C LEU A 179 -4.04 -16.18 1.56
N GLY A 180 -5.35 -15.94 1.59
CA GLY A 180 -6.35 -16.83 0.98
C GLY A 180 -6.22 -16.94 -0.54
N LEU A 181 -5.98 -15.81 -1.22
CA LEU A 181 -5.75 -15.76 -2.68
C LEU A 181 -4.42 -16.43 -3.08
N TYR A 182 -3.39 -16.25 -2.28
CA TYR A 182 -2.10 -16.92 -2.48
C TYR A 182 -2.25 -18.43 -2.28
N TYR A 183 -2.95 -18.85 -1.23
CA TYR A 183 -3.22 -20.26 -0.94
C TYR A 183 -3.94 -20.93 -2.12
N ILE A 184 -5.08 -20.39 -2.58
CA ILE A 184 -5.87 -20.98 -3.68
C ILE A 184 -5.09 -21.03 -5.02
N THR A 185 -4.19 -20.09 -5.28
CA THR A 185 -3.43 -20.02 -6.55
C THR A 185 -2.11 -20.79 -6.54
N LYS A 186 -1.69 -21.31 -5.37
CA LYS A 186 -0.48 -22.14 -5.22
C LYS A 186 -0.72 -23.55 -5.72
N LEU A 187 0.26 -24.10 -6.43
CA LEU A 187 0.26 -25.45 -6.99
C LEU A 187 0.97 -26.41 -6.04
N ARG A 188 0.47 -27.65 -5.94
CA ARG A 188 1.11 -28.74 -5.20
C ARG A 188 1.32 -29.94 -6.13
N LYS A 189 2.56 -30.40 -6.25
CA LYS A 189 2.89 -31.59 -7.06
C LYS A 189 2.54 -32.85 -6.28
N GLY A 190 1.97 -33.86 -6.94
CA GLY A 190 1.49 -35.09 -6.31
C GLY A 190 0.10 -34.95 -5.67
N ALA A 191 -0.63 -33.87 -5.94
CA ALA A 191 -1.99 -33.68 -5.45
C ALA A 191 -3.00 -34.53 -6.23
N LYS A 192 -4.15 -34.81 -5.60
CA LYS A 192 -5.17 -35.71 -6.16
C LYS A 192 -5.78 -35.12 -7.43
N GLY A 193 -5.65 -35.83 -8.55
CA GLY A 193 -6.18 -35.39 -9.84
C GLY A 193 -5.16 -34.65 -10.72
N GLU A 194 -3.88 -34.73 -10.39
CA GLU A 194 -2.78 -34.23 -11.24
C GLU A 194 -2.85 -34.78 -12.67
N GLY A 195 -2.72 -33.89 -13.65
CA GLY A 195 -2.68 -34.23 -15.08
C GLY A 195 -4.04 -34.49 -15.74
N LEU A 196 -5.15 -34.34 -15.00
CA LEU A 196 -6.49 -34.40 -15.59
C LEU A 196 -6.71 -33.25 -16.57
N THR A 197 -7.46 -33.55 -17.64
CA THR A 197 -7.81 -32.59 -18.68
C THR A 197 -9.32 -32.39 -18.67
N PHE A 198 -9.75 -31.13 -18.64
CA PHE A 198 -11.16 -30.72 -18.61
C PHE A 198 -11.51 -29.90 -19.85
N TYR A 199 -12.74 -30.05 -20.31
CA TYR A 199 -13.28 -29.32 -21.45
C TYR A 199 -13.58 -27.85 -21.11
N GLY A 200 -13.81 -27.52 -19.84
CA GLY A 200 -14.04 -26.12 -19.44
C GLY A 200 -14.00 -25.89 -17.93
N PRO A 201 -14.08 -24.61 -17.50
CA PRO A 201 -14.07 -24.22 -16.09
C PRO A 201 -15.13 -24.91 -15.23
N GLU A 202 -16.35 -25.04 -15.76
CA GLU A 202 -17.49 -25.63 -15.04
C GLU A 202 -17.23 -27.09 -14.67
N GLU A 203 -16.63 -27.86 -15.58
CA GLU A 203 -16.30 -29.27 -15.36
C GLU A 203 -15.23 -29.43 -14.27
N ALA A 204 -14.23 -28.55 -14.25
CA ALA A 204 -13.22 -28.52 -13.20
C ALA A 204 -13.83 -28.21 -11.82
N THR A 205 -14.79 -27.28 -11.76
CA THR A 205 -15.53 -26.95 -10.53
C THR A 205 -16.42 -28.10 -10.07
N ILE A 206 -17.09 -28.81 -10.99
CA ILE A 206 -17.86 -30.02 -10.69
C ILE A 206 -16.95 -31.12 -10.14
N ALA A 207 -15.81 -31.38 -10.78
CA ALA A 207 -14.87 -32.41 -10.35
C ALA A 207 -14.29 -32.13 -8.95
N TYR A 208 -14.08 -30.85 -8.61
CA TYR A 208 -13.72 -30.44 -7.25
C TYR A 208 -14.85 -30.67 -6.25
N ASN A 209 -16.09 -30.32 -6.59
CA ASN A 209 -17.25 -30.55 -5.73
C ASN A 209 -17.51 -32.04 -5.46
N GLU A 210 -17.21 -32.92 -6.42
CA GLU A 210 -17.24 -34.38 -6.24
C GLU A 210 -16.01 -34.94 -5.49
N GLY A 211 -15.01 -34.10 -5.18
CA GLY A 211 -13.78 -34.51 -4.51
C GLY A 211 -12.85 -35.38 -5.37
N ARG A 212 -12.97 -35.31 -6.71
CA ARG A 212 -12.11 -36.00 -7.67
C ARG A 212 -10.76 -35.29 -7.85
N VAL A 213 -10.76 -33.97 -7.72
CA VAL A 213 -9.58 -33.10 -7.86
C VAL A 213 -9.40 -32.25 -6.61
N ASP A 214 -8.15 -32.05 -6.19
CA ASP A 214 -7.80 -31.09 -5.13
C ASP A 214 -7.48 -29.70 -5.70
N ILE A 215 -7.72 -28.64 -4.93
CA ILE A 215 -7.64 -27.23 -5.35
C ILE A 215 -6.28 -26.87 -5.95
N HIS A 216 -5.22 -27.45 -5.39
CA HIS A 216 -3.82 -27.16 -5.74
C HIS A 216 -3.28 -28.05 -6.87
N SER A 217 -4.08 -28.98 -7.39
CA SER A 217 -3.61 -29.95 -8.38
C SER A 217 -3.38 -29.27 -9.73
N PRO A 218 -2.25 -29.55 -10.40
CA PRO A 218 -2.03 -29.07 -11.76
C PRO A 218 -2.92 -29.85 -12.72
N ILE A 219 -3.79 -29.12 -13.43
CA ILE A 219 -4.78 -29.63 -14.38
C ILE A 219 -4.69 -28.87 -15.70
N LYS A 220 -5.21 -29.44 -16.78
CA LYS A 220 -5.33 -28.76 -18.07
C LYS A 220 -6.78 -28.42 -18.32
N VAL A 221 -7.10 -27.14 -18.49
CA VAL A 221 -8.48 -26.67 -18.73
C VAL A 221 -8.52 -25.79 -19.97
N MET A 222 -9.55 -25.98 -20.81
CA MET A 222 -9.75 -25.11 -21.96
C MET A 222 -10.43 -23.85 -21.46
N VAL A 223 -9.74 -22.73 -21.62
CA VAL A 223 -10.19 -21.42 -21.14
C VAL A 223 -10.27 -20.46 -22.31
N ASN A 224 -11.26 -19.57 -22.28
CA ASN A 224 -11.35 -18.48 -23.25
C ASN A 224 -10.38 -17.40 -22.78
N ASP A 225 -9.27 -17.24 -23.50
CA ASP A 225 -8.29 -16.19 -23.23
C ASP A 225 -8.36 -15.12 -24.33
N LEU A 226 -7.79 -13.95 -24.05
CA LEU A 226 -7.72 -12.86 -25.03
C LEU A 226 -6.42 -12.97 -25.84
N ASP A 227 -6.56 -12.96 -27.17
CA ASP A 227 -5.44 -12.77 -28.08
C ASP A 227 -4.88 -11.33 -28.00
N GLU A 228 -3.69 -11.10 -28.60
CA GLU A 228 -3.07 -9.77 -28.74
C GLU A 228 -4.00 -8.72 -29.40
N ASN A 229 -5.02 -9.18 -30.15
CA ASN A 229 -6.03 -8.35 -30.81
C ASN A 229 -7.33 -8.16 -30.00
N GLY A 230 -7.42 -8.69 -28.78
CA GLY A 230 -8.60 -8.60 -27.92
C GLY A 230 -9.76 -9.52 -28.29
N ASN A 231 -9.51 -10.57 -29.07
CA ASN A 231 -10.50 -11.58 -29.42
C ASN A 231 -10.42 -12.79 -28.48
N PHE A 232 -11.58 -13.37 -28.14
CA PHE A 232 -11.64 -14.57 -27.31
C PHE A 232 -11.25 -15.81 -28.11
N VAL A 233 -10.16 -16.46 -27.71
CA VAL A 233 -9.71 -17.73 -28.29
C VAL A 233 -9.70 -18.82 -27.22
N PRO A 234 -10.26 -20.01 -27.51
CA PRO A 234 -10.16 -21.14 -26.60
C PRO A 234 -8.73 -21.69 -26.61
N VAL A 235 -8.01 -21.52 -25.51
CA VAL A 235 -6.64 -21.99 -25.33
C VAL A 235 -6.61 -23.06 -24.23
N MET A 236 -5.86 -24.13 -24.48
CA MET A 236 -5.59 -25.16 -23.48
C MET A 236 -4.48 -24.67 -22.54
N VAL A 237 -4.82 -24.35 -21.30
CA VAL A 237 -3.87 -23.80 -20.32
C VAL A 237 -3.66 -24.79 -19.18
N GLU A 238 -2.40 -24.97 -18.76
CA GLU A 238 -2.06 -25.70 -17.54
C GLU A 238 -2.24 -24.78 -16.33
N THR A 239 -3.18 -25.13 -15.46
CA THR A 239 -3.65 -24.28 -14.37
C THR A 239 -4.08 -25.11 -13.17
N SER A 240 -4.71 -24.52 -12.15
CA SER A 240 -5.36 -25.24 -11.06
C SER A 240 -6.83 -24.89 -10.94
N VAL A 241 -7.62 -25.77 -10.31
CA VAL A 241 -9.03 -25.46 -9.98
C VAL A 241 -9.13 -24.14 -9.23
N GLY A 242 -8.18 -23.89 -8.31
CA GLY A 242 -8.13 -22.64 -7.57
C GLY A 242 -7.94 -21.39 -8.44
N ARG A 243 -7.06 -21.46 -9.45
CA ARG A 243 -6.88 -20.34 -10.41
C ARG A 243 -8.11 -20.16 -11.29
N VAL A 244 -8.79 -21.24 -11.68
CA VAL A 244 -10.06 -21.17 -12.42
C VAL A 244 -11.12 -20.42 -11.61
N MET A 245 -11.28 -20.74 -10.32
CA MET A 245 -12.22 -20.04 -9.43
C MET A 245 -11.92 -18.54 -9.26
N VAL A 246 -10.63 -18.15 -9.27
CA VAL A 246 -10.29 -16.73 -9.23
C VAL A 246 -10.67 -16.03 -10.54
N ASN A 247 -10.43 -16.68 -11.67
CA ASN A 247 -10.72 -16.12 -12.98
C ASN A 247 -12.24 -15.96 -13.24
N GLU A 248 -13.11 -16.71 -12.56
CA GLU A 248 -14.57 -16.45 -12.60
C GLU A 248 -14.96 -15.06 -12.04
N ILE A 249 -14.10 -14.44 -11.21
CA ILE A 249 -14.32 -13.10 -10.64
C ILE A 249 -13.63 -12.02 -11.49
N VAL A 250 -12.55 -12.38 -12.18
CA VAL A 250 -11.80 -11.45 -13.04
C VAL A 250 -12.68 -11.06 -14.23
N PRO A 251 -12.80 -9.77 -14.56
CA PRO A 251 -13.56 -9.35 -15.74
C PRO A 251 -12.95 -9.93 -17.03
N ASP A 252 -13.81 -10.38 -17.94
CA ASP A 252 -13.42 -11.02 -19.20
C ASP A 252 -12.46 -10.18 -20.04
N GLU A 253 -12.51 -8.84 -19.92
CA GLU A 253 -11.64 -7.93 -20.68
C GLU A 253 -10.15 -7.97 -20.26
N VAL A 254 -9.85 -8.49 -19.07
CA VAL A 254 -8.47 -8.54 -18.57
C VAL A 254 -7.69 -9.71 -19.17
N GLY A 255 -8.37 -10.82 -19.44
CA GLY A 255 -7.78 -12.08 -19.90
C GLY A 255 -7.56 -13.06 -18.76
N TYR A 256 -7.11 -14.27 -19.08
CA TYR A 256 -6.92 -15.35 -18.11
C TYR A 256 -5.64 -15.16 -17.27
N VAL A 257 -5.80 -15.04 -15.95
CA VAL A 257 -4.68 -14.85 -15.03
C VAL A 257 -4.15 -16.20 -14.54
N ASN A 258 -2.97 -16.60 -15.03
CA ASN A 258 -2.33 -17.86 -14.65
C ASN A 258 -1.04 -17.69 -13.81
N SER A 259 -1.02 -16.71 -12.92
CA SER A 259 0.10 -16.45 -12.00
C SER A 259 -0.30 -16.69 -10.54
N ILE A 260 0.70 -16.79 -9.65
CA ILE A 260 0.46 -16.85 -8.21
C ILE A 260 0.07 -15.45 -7.74
N ILE A 261 -1.02 -15.35 -6.98
CA ILE A 261 -1.53 -14.07 -6.50
C ILE A 261 -0.87 -13.72 -5.16
N SER A 262 0.28 -13.06 -5.26
CA SER A 262 0.92 -12.32 -4.17
C SER A 262 0.34 -10.91 -4.03
N LYS A 263 0.69 -10.20 -2.95
CA LYS A 263 0.32 -8.79 -2.78
C LYS A 263 0.80 -7.87 -3.92
N LYS A 264 1.96 -8.19 -4.51
CA LYS A 264 2.54 -7.40 -5.60
C LYS A 264 1.77 -7.64 -6.90
N THR A 265 1.63 -8.89 -7.30
CA THR A 265 0.89 -9.28 -8.51
C THR A 265 -0.58 -8.88 -8.44
N LEU A 266 -1.19 -8.91 -7.25
CA LEU A 266 -2.56 -8.42 -7.05
C LEU A 266 -2.68 -6.91 -7.29
N ARG A 267 -1.69 -6.13 -6.88
CA ARG A 267 -1.67 -4.68 -7.15
C ARG A 267 -1.60 -4.41 -8.65
N ASP A 268 -0.76 -5.15 -9.36
CA ASP A 268 -0.58 -5.02 -10.81
C ASP A 268 -1.89 -5.41 -11.52
N LEU A 269 -2.51 -6.52 -11.12
CA LEU A 269 -3.81 -6.97 -11.64
C LEU A 269 -4.92 -5.93 -11.42
N ILE A 270 -5.00 -5.31 -10.23
CA ILE A 270 -5.97 -4.24 -9.97
C ILE A 270 -5.69 -3.04 -10.89
N GLY A 271 -4.43 -2.70 -11.13
CA GLY A 271 -4.04 -1.65 -12.07
C GLY A 271 -4.55 -1.92 -13.49
N ASP A 272 -4.39 -3.16 -13.97
CA ASP A 272 -4.86 -3.58 -15.29
C ASP A 272 -6.40 -3.56 -15.39
N VAL A 273 -7.09 -4.01 -14.35
CA VAL A 273 -8.57 -3.96 -14.27
C VAL A 273 -9.06 -2.51 -14.31
N ILE A 274 -8.43 -1.60 -13.57
CA ILE A 274 -8.78 -0.17 -13.59
C ILE A 274 -8.60 0.42 -14.98
N LYS A 275 -7.51 0.07 -15.66
CA LYS A 275 -7.21 0.58 -17.00
C LYS A 275 -8.22 0.10 -18.05
N LYS A 276 -8.57 -1.20 -18.03
CA LYS A 276 -9.43 -1.80 -19.06
C LYS A 276 -10.93 -1.64 -18.77
N CYS A 277 -11.36 -1.83 -17.53
CA CYS A 277 -12.77 -1.91 -17.14
C CYS A 277 -13.31 -0.63 -16.47
N GLY A 278 -12.41 0.26 -16.03
CA GLY A 278 -12.76 1.46 -15.29
C GLY A 278 -13.08 1.23 -13.81
N ILE A 279 -13.32 2.33 -13.09
CA ILE A 279 -13.41 2.36 -11.62
C ILE A 279 -14.60 1.56 -11.07
N VAL A 280 -15.77 1.65 -11.71
CA VAL A 280 -17.00 1.03 -11.18
C VAL A 280 -16.91 -0.49 -11.15
N ARG A 281 -16.52 -1.11 -12.28
CA ARG A 281 -16.29 -2.56 -12.34
C ARG A 281 -15.13 -3.02 -11.47
N THR A 282 -14.12 -2.18 -11.29
CA THR A 282 -13.03 -2.47 -10.35
C THR A 282 -13.54 -2.60 -8.91
N ALA A 283 -14.49 -1.76 -8.49
CA ALA A 283 -15.07 -1.86 -7.15
C ALA A 283 -15.81 -3.19 -6.93
N ASP A 284 -16.58 -3.65 -7.93
CA ASP A 284 -17.27 -4.95 -7.88
C ASP A 284 -16.28 -6.12 -7.86
N PHE A 285 -15.22 -6.04 -8.67
CA PHE A 285 -14.11 -6.99 -8.68
C PHE A 285 -13.40 -7.07 -7.31
N LEU A 286 -13.12 -5.93 -6.68
CA LEU A 286 -12.50 -5.86 -5.36
C LEU A 286 -13.37 -6.49 -4.28
N ASP A 287 -14.68 -6.27 -4.32
CA ASP A 287 -15.63 -6.91 -3.40
C ASP A 287 -15.65 -8.43 -3.59
N GLY A 288 -15.67 -8.93 -4.84
CA GLY A 288 -15.60 -10.36 -5.13
C GLY A 288 -14.29 -11.03 -4.69
N ILE A 289 -13.15 -10.38 -4.95
CA ILE A 289 -11.84 -10.86 -4.50
C ILE A 289 -11.74 -10.91 -2.98
N LYS A 290 -12.26 -9.90 -2.28
CA LYS A 290 -12.32 -9.88 -0.82
C LYS A 290 -13.09 -11.09 -0.29
N ASP A 291 -14.28 -11.35 -0.83
CA ASP A 291 -15.13 -12.47 -0.39
C ASP A 291 -14.47 -13.83 -0.64
N LEU A 292 -13.86 -14.02 -1.82
CA LEU A 292 -13.11 -15.23 -2.15
C LEU A 292 -11.89 -15.39 -1.23
N GLY A 293 -11.13 -14.32 -1.02
CA GLY A 293 -9.95 -14.30 -0.16
C GLY A 293 -10.28 -14.74 1.27
N TYR A 294 -11.33 -14.17 1.88
CA TYR A 294 -11.75 -14.57 3.22
C TYR A 294 -12.25 -16.02 3.29
N LYS A 295 -13.06 -16.45 2.31
CA LYS A 295 -13.59 -17.82 2.27
C LYS A 295 -12.47 -18.84 2.15
N MET A 296 -11.46 -18.56 1.32
CA MET A 296 -10.32 -19.46 1.11
C MET A 296 -9.31 -19.40 2.26
N ALA A 297 -9.11 -18.24 2.89
CA ALA A 297 -8.31 -18.14 4.10
C ALA A 297 -8.93 -18.99 5.23
N PHE A 298 -10.25 -18.94 5.41
CA PHE A 298 -10.97 -19.77 6.39
C PHE A 298 -10.85 -21.27 6.06
N LYS A 299 -11.08 -21.66 4.80
CA LYS A 299 -10.95 -23.07 4.37
C LYS A 299 -9.53 -23.60 4.45
N GLY A 300 -8.53 -22.77 4.18
CA GLY A 300 -7.12 -23.13 4.21
C GLY A 300 -6.63 -23.49 5.61
N GLY A 301 -7.31 -23.02 6.66
CA GLY A 301 -7.02 -23.44 8.03
C GLY A 301 -5.59 -23.18 8.49
N LEU A 302 -4.94 -22.13 7.94
CA LEU A 302 -3.55 -21.81 8.22
C LEU A 302 -3.40 -21.41 9.69
N SER A 303 -2.50 -22.11 10.40
CA SER A 303 -2.15 -21.84 11.79
C SER A 303 -0.69 -21.40 11.88
N PHE A 304 -0.32 -20.81 13.01
CA PHE A 304 1.06 -20.48 13.33
C PHE A 304 1.50 -21.35 14.51
N ASN A 305 2.26 -22.42 14.23
CA ASN A 305 2.75 -23.34 15.25
C ASN A 305 4.25 -23.14 15.50
N LEU A 306 4.71 -23.56 16.68
CA LEU A 306 6.13 -23.54 17.02
C LEU A 306 6.96 -24.49 16.14
N ASP A 307 6.35 -25.59 15.68
CA ASP A 307 7.00 -26.57 14.81
C ASP A 307 7.25 -26.03 13.40
N ASP A 308 6.40 -25.12 12.92
CA ASP A 308 6.56 -24.47 11.61
C ASP A 308 7.78 -23.54 11.57
N ILE A 309 8.27 -23.10 12.74
CA ILE A 309 9.46 -22.25 12.87
C ILE A 309 10.72 -23.13 12.90
N ILE A 310 11.32 -23.39 11.74
CA ILE A 310 12.48 -24.28 11.65
C ILE A 310 13.77 -23.51 11.95
N ILE A 311 14.62 -24.07 12.81
CA ILE A 311 15.98 -23.56 13.07
C ILE A 311 16.95 -24.34 12.17
N PRO A 312 17.75 -23.65 11.33
CA PRO A 312 18.71 -24.33 10.46
C PRO A 312 19.83 -24.97 11.28
N LYS A 313 20.21 -26.20 10.95
CA LYS A 313 21.30 -26.93 11.63
C LYS A 313 22.67 -26.29 11.42
N GLU A 314 22.86 -25.67 10.26
CA GLU A 314 24.08 -24.95 9.86
C GLU A 314 24.34 -23.71 10.74
N LYS A 315 23.36 -23.28 11.56
CA LYS A 315 23.48 -22.12 12.44
C LYS A 315 24.69 -22.23 13.37
N ASP A 316 24.86 -23.35 14.05
CA ASP A 316 25.93 -23.52 15.03
C ASP A 316 27.31 -23.50 14.37
N GLU A 317 27.42 -24.06 13.16
CA GLU A 317 28.64 -24.02 12.34
C GLU A 317 29.00 -22.60 11.93
N LEU A 318 28.02 -21.81 11.47
CA LEU A 318 28.20 -20.41 11.08
C LEU A 318 28.59 -19.52 12.28
N ILE A 319 28.01 -19.77 13.45
CA ILE A 319 28.38 -19.03 14.67
C ILE A 319 29.82 -19.34 15.09
N GLN A 320 30.22 -20.62 15.03
CA GLN A 320 31.57 -21.04 15.36
C GLN A 320 32.60 -20.40 14.42
N LYS A 321 32.33 -20.39 13.12
CA LYS A 321 33.14 -19.67 12.12
C LYS A 321 33.29 -18.18 12.47
N GLY A 322 32.23 -17.53 12.92
CA GLY A 322 32.29 -16.14 13.38
C GLY A 322 33.16 -15.90 14.58
N TYR A 323 33.11 -16.80 15.57
CA TYR A 323 34.00 -16.70 16.72
C TYR A 323 35.47 -16.84 16.34
N GLU A 324 35.80 -17.76 15.42
CA GLU A 324 37.16 -17.96 14.93
C GLU A 324 37.68 -16.72 14.16
N GLU A 325 36.87 -16.14 13.29
CA GLU A 325 37.23 -14.90 12.57
C GLU A 325 37.43 -13.71 13.54
N VAL A 326 36.55 -13.57 14.53
CA VAL A 326 36.67 -12.52 15.56
C VAL A 326 37.92 -12.72 16.43
N GLU A 327 38.29 -13.96 16.74
CA GLU A 327 39.51 -14.28 17.47
C GLU A 327 40.76 -13.90 16.66
N GLN A 328 40.79 -14.17 15.35
CA GLN A 328 41.87 -13.74 14.46
C GLN A 328 42.02 -12.21 14.44
N VAL A 329 40.91 -11.48 14.32
CA VAL A 329 40.92 -9.99 14.39
C VAL A 329 41.42 -9.50 15.74
N THR A 330 41.01 -10.15 16.82
CA THR A 330 41.45 -9.81 18.18
C THR A 330 42.94 -10.09 18.39
N ASN A 331 43.47 -11.18 17.82
CA ASN A 331 44.88 -11.50 17.83
C ASN A 331 45.71 -10.49 17.03
N ASN A 332 45.24 -10.07 15.85
CA ASN A 332 45.88 -9.01 15.06
C ASN A 332 45.95 -7.69 15.83
N TYR A 333 44.92 -7.36 16.60
CA TYR A 333 44.92 -6.21 17.48
C TYR A 333 45.93 -6.35 18.62
N ASN A 334 45.98 -7.52 19.29
CA ASN A 334 46.92 -7.80 20.37
C ASN A 334 48.40 -7.79 19.91
N MET A 335 48.66 -8.17 18.65
CA MET A 335 49.97 -8.08 18.02
C MET A 335 50.32 -6.68 17.52
N GLY A 336 49.38 -5.73 17.56
CA GLY A 336 49.59 -4.33 17.18
C GLY A 336 49.49 -4.04 15.67
N PHE A 337 48.94 -4.96 14.87
CA PHE A 337 48.79 -4.77 13.42
C PHE A 337 47.64 -3.84 13.04
N ILE A 338 46.60 -3.75 13.87
CA ILE A 338 45.39 -2.95 13.62
C ILE A 338 45.06 -2.05 14.81
N THR A 339 44.35 -0.95 14.53
CA THR A 339 43.84 -0.04 15.57
C THR A 339 42.54 -0.55 16.18
N ASN A 340 42.14 -0.04 17.35
CA ASN A 340 40.89 -0.46 18.00
C ASN A 340 39.64 -0.08 17.19
N ASN A 341 39.68 1.02 16.43
CA ASN A 341 38.57 1.40 15.57
C ASN A 341 38.42 0.44 14.38
N GLU A 342 39.53 0.02 13.78
CA GLU A 342 39.53 -0.99 12.71
C GLU A 342 39.07 -2.35 13.24
N ARG A 343 39.56 -2.77 14.42
CA ARG A 343 39.09 -3.97 15.11
C ARG A 343 37.57 -3.93 15.30
N TYR A 344 37.04 -2.83 15.83
CA TYR A 344 35.61 -2.66 16.07
C TYR A 344 34.77 -2.75 14.78
N ASN A 345 35.20 -2.08 13.70
CA ASN A 345 34.50 -2.15 12.42
C ASN A 345 34.57 -3.56 11.81
N GLN A 346 35.74 -4.21 11.82
CA GLN A 346 35.90 -5.57 11.30
C GLN A 346 35.04 -6.59 12.05
N VAL A 347 34.95 -6.49 13.39
CA VAL A 347 34.06 -7.36 14.18
C VAL A 347 32.59 -7.17 13.79
N ILE A 348 32.15 -5.93 13.56
CA ILE A 348 30.79 -5.64 13.10
C ILE A 348 30.55 -6.22 11.71
N ASP A 349 31.50 -6.09 10.80
CA ASP A 349 31.39 -6.58 9.43
C ASP A 349 31.30 -8.11 9.39
N ILE A 350 32.12 -8.82 10.18
CA ILE A 350 32.06 -10.29 10.33
C ILE A 350 30.66 -10.74 10.77
N TRP A 351 30.14 -10.16 11.85
CA TRP A 351 28.81 -10.53 12.35
C TRP A 351 27.69 -10.16 11.38
N THR A 352 27.84 -9.08 10.61
CA THR A 352 26.88 -8.68 9.57
C THR A 352 26.87 -9.67 8.41
N HIS A 353 28.05 -10.17 8.01
CA HIS A 353 28.19 -11.17 6.97
C HIS A 353 27.54 -12.50 7.38
N ILE A 354 27.87 -13.00 8.57
CA ILE A 354 27.30 -14.25 9.12
C ILE A 354 25.78 -14.16 9.26
N ASN A 355 25.27 -13.01 9.69
CA ASN A 355 23.82 -12.79 9.77
C ASN A 355 23.14 -12.86 8.41
N SER A 356 23.81 -12.39 7.36
CA SER A 356 23.29 -12.40 6.00
C SER A 356 23.34 -13.82 5.41
N GLU A 357 24.44 -14.54 5.62
CA GLU A 357 24.61 -15.94 5.23
C GLU A 357 23.55 -16.83 5.89
N LEU A 358 23.41 -16.73 7.22
CA LEU A 358 22.38 -17.45 7.98
C LEU A 358 20.96 -17.13 7.48
N SER A 359 20.69 -15.86 7.17
CA SER A 359 19.37 -15.45 6.68
C SER A 359 19.04 -16.04 5.30
N ASN A 360 20.05 -16.25 4.44
CA ASN A 360 19.84 -16.85 3.12
C ASN A 360 19.58 -18.35 3.25
N THR A 361 20.44 -19.08 3.98
CA THR A 361 20.24 -20.50 4.29
C THR A 361 18.84 -20.75 4.86
N LEU A 362 18.42 -19.90 5.79
CA LEU A 362 17.12 -20.00 6.42
C LEU A 362 15.98 -19.89 5.40
N MET A 363 16.04 -18.93 4.49
CA MET A 363 15.02 -18.77 3.45
C MET A 363 14.94 -19.99 2.52
N ASP A 364 16.08 -20.61 2.20
CA ASP A 364 16.12 -21.81 1.37
C ASP A 364 15.48 -23.02 2.08
N VAL A 365 15.74 -23.19 3.38
CA VAL A 365 15.09 -24.23 4.22
C VAL A 365 13.58 -24.03 4.26
N PHE A 366 13.10 -22.81 4.51
CA PHE A 366 11.66 -22.52 4.55
C PHE A 366 10.98 -22.69 3.19
N SER A 367 11.68 -22.42 2.08
CA SER A 367 11.13 -22.58 0.73
C SER A 367 10.97 -24.04 0.30
N SER A 368 11.85 -24.92 0.80
CA SER A 368 11.84 -26.34 0.47
C SER A 368 10.92 -27.17 1.38
N ASP A 369 10.62 -26.66 2.58
CA ASP A 369 9.74 -27.31 3.54
C ASP A 369 8.28 -27.44 3.03
N ASP A 370 7.73 -28.65 3.10
CA ASP A 370 6.43 -29.05 2.53
C ASP A 370 6.14 -28.45 1.12
N GLN A 371 7.14 -28.42 0.23
CA GLN A 371 7.02 -27.79 -1.10
C GLN A 371 6.60 -26.29 -1.04
N GLY A 372 6.97 -25.61 0.04
CA GLY A 372 6.63 -24.23 0.34
C GLY A 372 5.24 -24.04 0.98
N PHE A 373 4.55 -25.09 1.41
CA PHE A 373 3.25 -24.98 2.10
C PHE A 373 3.37 -24.73 3.63
N ASN A 374 4.59 -24.54 4.13
CA ASN A 374 4.80 -24.04 5.49
C ASN A 374 4.06 -22.70 5.70
N ALA A 375 3.22 -22.62 6.73
CA ALA A 375 2.36 -21.47 6.97
C ALA A 375 3.14 -20.16 7.17
N VAL A 376 4.28 -20.21 7.86
CA VAL A 376 5.14 -19.04 8.11
C VAL A 376 5.74 -18.55 6.80
N TYR A 377 6.21 -19.47 5.96
CA TYR A 377 6.73 -19.14 4.64
C TYR A 377 5.65 -18.57 3.73
N MET A 378 4.45 -19.15 3.72
CA MET A 378 3.31 -18.65 2.93
C MET A 378 2.90 -17.23 3.34
N MET A 379 2.91 -16.90 4.63
CA MET A 379 2.63 -15.53 5.11
C MET A 379 3.66 -14.51 4.59
N LEU A 380 4.94 -14.90 4.53
CA LEU A 380 6.01 -14.07 4.01
C LEU A 380 5.98 -13.94 2.49
N ASP A 381 5.93 -15.05 1.76
CA ASP A 381 6.00 -15.07 0.29
C ASP A 381 4.77 -14.41 -0.35
N SER A 382 3.58 -14.60 0.25
CA SER A 382 2.37 -13.89 -0.17
C SER A 382 2.46 -12.37 0.03
N GLY A 383 3.32 -11.91 0.93
CA GLY A 383 3.38 -10.51 1.38
C GLY A 383 2.19 -10.10 2.26
N ALA A 384 1.43 -11.06 2.78
CA ALA A 384 0.30 -10.83 3.67
C ALA A 384 0.75 -10.23 5.00
N ARG A 385 1.73 -10.88 5.64
CA ARG A 385 2.32 -10.44 6.91
C ARG A 385 3.68 -11.09 7.11
N GLY A 386 4.63 -10.34 7.65
CA GLY A 386 5.99 -10.82 7.86
C GLY A 386 6.99 -10.10 6.96
N SER A 387 8.22 -9.99 7.44
CA SER A 387 9.37 -9.59 6.64
C SER A 387 10.49 -10.61 6.83
N ARG A 388 11.45 -10.64 5.91
CA ARG A 388 12.63 -11.51 6.02
C ARG A 388 13.35 -11.30 7.35
N GLU A 389 13.42 -10.04 7.78
CA GLU A 389 13.96 -9.63 9.07
C GLU A 389 13.21 -10.23 10.26
N GLN A 390 11.88 -10.24 10.23
CA GLN A 390 11.08 -10.81 11.33
C GLN A 390 11.26 -12.33 11.42
N ILE A 391 11.28 -13.03 10.29
CA ILE A 391 11.55 -14.47 10.27
C ILE A 391 12.96 -14.76 10.80
N ARG A 392 13.95 -13.97 10.38
CA ARG A 392 15.33 -14.06 10.86
C ARG A 392 15.40 -13.98 12.39
N GLN A 393 14.69 -13.04 13.00
CA GLN A 393 14.67 -12.90 14.46
C GLN A 393 13.96 -14.08 15.18
N LEU A 394 12.99 -14.73 14.52
CA LEU A 394 12.27 -15.88 15.09
C LEU A 394 13.11 -17.17 15.10
N SER A 395 13.85 -17.42 14.02
CA SER A 395 14.47 -18.73 13.74
C SER A 395 15.98 -18.72 13.49
N GLY A 396 16.53 -17.59 13.05
CA GLY A 396 17.97 -17.43 12.79
C GLY A 396 18.70 -16.93 14.03
N MET A 397 19.18 -15.69 13.95
CA MET A 397 19.70 -14.93 15.09
C MET A 397 19.19 -13.50 15.04
N ARG A 398 19.14 -12.83 16.19
CA ARG A 398 18.68 -11.44 16.25
C ARG A 398 19.76 -10.45 15.78
N GLY A 399 21.03 -10.80 15.95
CA GLY A 399 22.17 -10.07 15.42
C GLY A 399 22.54 -8.82 16.23
N LEU A 400 23.15 -7.84 15.55
CA LEU A 400 23.72 -6.64 16.14
C LEU A 400 22.66 -5.59 16.49
N MET A 401 22.83 -4.91 17.63
CA MET A 401 21.90 -3.90 18.14
C MET A 401 22.53 -2.50 18.22
N ALA A 402 21.73 -1.48 17.91
CA ALA A 402 22.15 -0.09 18.03
C ALA A 402 22.23 0.39 19.50
N LYS A 403 23.30 1.11 19.85
CA LYS A 403 23.50 1.74 21.14
C LYS A 403 22.72 3.07 21.22
N PRO A 404 22.08 3.39 22.37
CA PRO A 404 21.47 4.69 22.57
C PRO A 404 22.55 5.75 22.79
N GLN A 405 22.42 6.86 22.07
CA GLN A 405 23.38 7.97 22.10
C GLN A 405 23.02 8.98 23.18
N LYS A 406 24.05 9.66 23.72
CA LYS A 406 23.89 10.96 24.37
C LYS A 406 23.77 12.05 23.30
N ALA A 407 22.91 13.04 23.50
CA ALA A 407 22.72 14.14 22.57
C ALA A 407 24.07 14.84 22.26
N GLY A 408 24.46 14.87 20.98
CA GLY A 408 25.67 15.56 20.49
C GLY A 408 26.70 14.70 19.75
N VAL A 409 26.61 13.35 19.79
CA VAL A 409 27.51 12.47 19.03
C VAL A 409 26.86 12.06 17.71
N THR A 410 27.47 12.46 16.60
CA THR A 410 27.08 12.06 15.23
C THR A 410 27.60 10.65 14.92
N GLY A 411 26.71 9.73 14.52
CA GLY A 411 27.06 8.36 14.10
C GLY A 411 26.50 7.28 15.04
N GLY A 412 25.58 6.45 14.53
CA GLY A 412 24.97 5.36 15.29
C GLY A 412 26.01 4.31 15.67
N GLN A 413 26.37 4.23 16.96
CA GLN A 413 27.28 3.19 17.44
C GLN A 413 26.52 1.88 17.60
N ILE A 414 27.09 0.79 17.11
CA ILE A 414 26.56 -0.56 17.23
C ILE A 414 27.21 -1.25 18.44
N ILE A 415 26.49 -2.12 19.13
CA ILE A 415 27.08 -2.92 20.21
C ILE A 415 27.85 -4.08 19.58
N GLU A 416 29.13 -4.23 19.91
CA GLU A 416 30.03 -5.24 19.31
C GLU A 416 29.60 -6.69 19.62
N ASN A 417 28.93 -6.91 20.76
CA ASN A 417 28.41 -8.22 21.13
C ASN A 417 27.03 -8.46 20.49
N PRO A 418 26.90 -9.39 19.53
CA PRO A 418 25.63 -9.71 18.91
C PRO A 418 24.72 -10.54 19.83
N ILE A 419 23.43 -10.56 19.52
CA ILE A 419 22.47 -11.49 20.10
C ILE A 419 22.37 -12.71 19.18
N ILE A 420 22.90 -13.84 19.64
CA ILE A 420 23.03 -15.09 18.87
C ILE A 420 21.73 -15.90 18.97
N SER A 421 21.07 -15.83 20.12
CA SER A 421 19.83 -16.55 20.37
C SER A 421 18.67 -15.96 19.55
N ASN A 422 17.71 -16.81 19.19
CA ASN A 422 16.46 -16.41 18.53
C ASN A 422 15.27 -16.45 19.50
N PHE A 423 14.09 -15.98 19.06
CA PHE A 423 12.90 -16.01 19.92
C PHE A 423 12.38 -17.42 20.21
N LYS A 424 12.65 -18.41 19.36
CA LYS A 424 12.26 -19.81 19.59
C LYS A 424 13.11 -20.49 20.68
N GLU A 425 14.40 -20.23 20.70
CA GLU A 425 15.37 -20.69 21.70
C GLU A 425 15.23 -19.92 23.03
N GLY A 426 14.83 -18.65 22.95
CA GLY A 426 14.74 -17.73 24.07
C GLY A 426 16.00 -16.86 24.21
N LEU A 427 15.88 -15.76 24.95
CA LEU A 427 16.96 -14.80 25.14
C LEU A 427 17.49 -14.88 26.57
N SER A 428 18.80 -14.79 26.74
CA SER A 428 19.41 -14.59 28.07
C SER A 428 19.05 -13.22 28.65
N VAL A 429 19.21 -13.06 29.97
CA VAL A 429 18.93 -11.77 30.65
C VAL A 429 19.76 -10.62 30.05
N LEU A 430 21.03 -10.89 29.70
CA LEU A 430 21.92 -9.89 29.11
C LEU A 430 21.48 -9.51 27.69
N GLU A 431 21.21 -10.49 26.83
CA GLU A 431 20.73 -10.25 25.46
C GLU A 431 19.40 -9.51 25.46
N TYR A 432 18.47 -9.91 26.34
CA TYR A 432 17.20 -9.21 26.51
C TYR A 432 17.43 -7.75 26.93
N PHE A 433 18.27 -7.50 27.93
CA PHE A 433 18.60 -6.15 28.39
C PHE A 433 19.23 -5.29 27.28
N ILE A 434 20.15 -5.85 26.49
CA ILE A 434 20.75 -5.17 25.32
C ILE A 434 19.64 -4.77 24.33
N SER A 435 18.71 -5.68 24.03
CA SER A 435 17.62 -5.42 23.08
C SER A 435 16.66 -4.28 23.53
N THR A 436 16.50 -4.08 24.84
CA THR A 436 15.59 -3.04 25.37
C THR A 436 16.02 -1.62 25.01
N HIS A 437 17.32 -1.39 24.85
CA HIS A 437 17.86 -0.06 24.55
C HIS A 437 17.43 0.42 23.16
N GLY A 438 17.55 -0.44 22.16
CA GLY A 438 17.10 -0.18 20.79
C GLY A 438 15.58 0.00 20.72
N ALA A 439 14.82 -0.89 21.36
CA ALA A 439 13.36 -0.84 21.37
C ALA A 439 12.83 0.45 22.04
N ARG A 440 13.38 0.84 23.20
CA ARG A 440 12.97 2.04 23.91
C ARG A 440 13.27 3.32 23.12
N LYS A 441 14.44 3.38 22.46
CA LYS A 441 14.79 4.53 21.59
C LYS A 441 13.82 4.62 20.41
N GLY A 442 13.53 3.50 19.75
CA GLY A 442 12.55 3.45 18.65
C GLY A 442 11.18 3.99 19.08
N LEU A 443 10.64 3.48 20.20
CA LEU A 443 9.35 3.93 20.74
C LEU A 443 9.34 5.42 21.13
N ALA A 444 10.42 5.92 21.73
CA ALA A 444 10.53 7.32 22.12
C ALA A 444 10.61 8.25 20.89
N ASP A 445 11.39 7.87 19.88
CA ASP A 445 11.52 8.63 18.63
C ASP A 445 10.20 8.67 17.86
N THR A 446 9.48 7.54 17.77
CA THR A 446 8.13 7.49 17.18
C THR A 446 7.20 8.48 17.88
N ALA A 447 7.20 8.53 19.21
CA ALA A 447 6.34 9.43 19.97
C ALA A 447 6.68 10.92 19.79
N LEU A 448 7.98 11.27 19.72
CA LEU A 448 8.42 12.66 19.63
C LEU A 448 8.37 13.23 18.20
N LYS A 449 8.88 12.49 17.22
CA LYS A 449 9.09 13.01 15.85
C LYS A 449 7.80 13.09 15.03
N THR A 450 6.76 12.36 15.41
CA THR A 450 5.44 12.43 14.76
C THR A 450 4.88 13.86 14.77
N ALA A 451 5.15 14.63 15.84
CA ALA A 451 4.70 16.02 15.93
C ALA A 451 5.38 16.93 14.90
N ASP A 452 6.64 16.68 14.57
CA ASP A 452 7.42 17.49 13.63
C ASP A 452 6.98 17.25 12.18
N ALA A 453 6.70 15.99 11.81
CA ALA A 453 6.20 15.65 10.47
C ALA A 453 4.81 16.25 10.21
N GLY A 454 3.91 16.20 11.20
CA GLY A 454 2.61 16.87 11.11
C GLY A 454 2.73 18.40 11.01
N TYR A 455 3.71 18.98 11.69
CA TYR A 455 3.99 20.41 11.60
C TYR A 455 4.54 20.84 10.24
N LEU A 456 5.42 20.03 9.63
CA LEU A 456 5.92 20.24 8.27
C LEU A 456 4.76 20.23 7.27
N THR A 457 3.89 19.22 7.33
CA THR A 457 2.69 19.12 6.47
C THR A 457 1.84 20.38 6.56
N ARG A 458 1.63 20.90 7.78
CA ARG A 458 0.87 22.13 7.96
C ARG A 458 1.55 23.33 7.28
N ARG A 459 2.87 23.47 7.41
CA ARG A 459 3.62 24.55 6.75
C ARG A 459 3.53 24.44 5.22
N LEU A 460 3.57 23.23 4.68
CA LEU A 460 3.41 23.01 3.24
C LEU A 460 2.02 23.46 2.77
N VAL A 461 0.95 23.12 3.50
CA VAL A 461 -0.41 23.60 3.19
C VAL A 461 -0.51 25.12 3.33
N ASP A 462 0.06 25.70 4.39
CA ASP A 462 0.06 27.15 4.62
C ASP A 462 0.70 27.91 3.43
N VAL A 463 1.67 27.34 2.72
CA VAL A 463 2.33 27.95 1.54
C VAL A 463 1.60 27.65 0.22
N SER A 464 0.97 26.49 0.08
CA SER A 464 0.48 25.99 -1.21
C SER A 464 -1.03 26.05 -1.41
N HIS A 465 -1.82 26.37 -0.38
CA HIS A 465 -3.29 26.33 -0.46
C HIS A 465 -3.91 27.23 -1.54
N ASP A 466 -3.24 28.32 -1.94
CA ASP A 466 -3.69 29.23 -2.99
C ASP A 466 -3.44 28.71 -4.43
N VAL A 467 -2.73 27.58 -4.56
CA VAL A 467 -2.41 26.97 -5.87
C VAL A 467 -3.56 26.09 -6.34
N ILE A 468 -4.41 26.66 -7.20
CA ILE A 468 -5.61 26.03 -7.77
C ILE A 468 -5.49 26.02 -9.31
N VAL A 469 -6.12 25.07 -9.98
CA VAL A 469 -6.21 25.08 -11.45
C VAL A 469 -7.25 26.10 -11.91
N THR A 470 -6.84 27.09 -12.69
CA THR A 470 -7.70 28.26 -13.03
C THR A 470 -8.01 28.38 -14.52
N GLU A 471 -7.16 27.86 -15.39
CA GLU A 471 -7.30 27.95 -16.86
C GLU A 471 -6.80 26.67 -17.53
N GLU A 472 -7.19 26.45 -18.79
CA GLU A 472 -6.81 25.23 -19.53
C GLU A 472 -5.35 25.26 -20.00
N ASP A 473 -4.94 26.37 -20.61
CA ASP A 473 -3.61 26.54 -21.20
C ASP A 473 -3.11 27.97 -20.99
N CYS A 474 -1.91 28.12 -20.42
CA CYS A 474 -1.27 29.43 -20.28
C CYS A 474 -0.49 29.85 -21.54
N GLY A 475 -0.33 28.96 -22.52
CA GLY A 475 0.40 29.22 -23.77
C GLY A 475 1.93 29.18 -23.63
N THR A 476 2.47 28.77 -22.48
CA THR A 476 3.92 28.71 -22.27
C THR A 476 4.58 27.73 -23.25
N LEU A 477 5.69 28.19 -23.83
CA LEU A 477 6.59 27.39 -24.67
C LEU A 477 7.78 26.85 -23.88
N ARG A 478 7.81 27.06 -22.56
CA ARG A 478 8.92 26.66 -21.69
C ARG A 478 8.58 25.37 -20.98
N GLY A 479 9.43 24.36 -21.12
CA GLY A 479 9.33 23.11 -20.38
C GLY A 479 10.46 22.88 -19.39
N LEU A 480 10.42 21.69 -18.80
CA LEU A 480 11.51 21.09 -18.07
C LEU A 480 11.95 19.84 -18.84
N VAL A 481 13.25 19.74 -19.08
CA VAL A 481 13.84 18.56 -19.73
C VAL A 481 13.90 17.41 -18.72
N CYS A 482 13.13 16.35 -18.97
CA CYS A 482 13.11 15.13 -18.18
C CYS A 482 14.03 14.09 -18.81
N THR A 483 14.88 13.49 -17.98
CA THR A 483 15.81 12.39 -18.30
C THR A 483 15.66 11.28 -17.27
N ASP A 484 16.25 10.11 -17.48
CA ASP A 484 16.38 9.10 -16.43
C ASP A 484 17.04 9.70 -15.18
N LEU A 485 16.43 9.49 -14.01
CA LEU A 485 17.03 9.92 -12.75
C LEU A 485 18.00 8.84 -12.26
N LYS A 486 19.30 9.13 -12.36
CA LYS A 486 20.39 8.24 -11.92
C LYS A 486 21.02 8.80 -10.66
N SER A 487 21.20 7.96 -9.64
CA SER A 487 22.08 8.27 -8.51
C SER A 487 23.22 7.27 -8.53
N ASN A 488 24.43 7.79 -8.73
CA ASN A 488 25.59 6.98 -9.11
C ASN A 488 25.26 6.20 -10.38
N ASP A 489 25.07 4.87 -10.26
CA ASP A 489 24.83 3.94 -11.37
C ASP A 489 23.47 3.24 -11.33
N GLU A 490 22.65 3.47 -10.30
CA GLU A 490 21.30 2.92 -10.23
C GLU A 490 20.29 3.91 -10.82
N ILE A 491 19.47 3.42 -11.75
CA ILE A 491 18.32 4.15 -12.27
C ILE A 491 17.27 4.13 -11.16
N ILE A 492 17.11 5.25 -10.46
CA ILE A 492 16.10 5.39 -9.39
C ILE A 492 14.71 5.50 -10.01
N ALA A 493 14.59 6.30 -11.07
CA ALA A 493 13.33 6.49 -11.78
C ALA A 493 13.58 6.54 -13.28
N THR A 494 12.80 5.77 -14.02
CA THR A 494 12.88 5.69 -15.48
C THR A 494 12.26 6.92 -16.14
N LEU A 495 12.63 7.19 -17.38
CA LEU A 495 12.03 8.25 -18.18
C LEU A 495 10.51 8.09 -18.26
N TYR A 496 10.02 6.84 -18.44
CA TYR A 496 8.60 6.49 -18.44
C TYR A 496 7.86 7.00 -17.20
N GLU A 497 8.35 6.70 -16.00
CA GLU A 497 7.72 7.11 -14.75
C GLU A 497 7.71 8.63 -14.58
N ARG A 498 8.71 9.33 -15.14
CA ARG A 498 8.84 10.79 -15.03
C ARG A 498 7.95 11.55 -16.00
N ILE A 499 7.70 11.00 -17.19
CA ILE A 499 6.90 11.67 -18.24
C ILE A 499 5.43 11.28 -18.22
N LEU A 500 5.07 10.16 -17.59
CA LEU A 500 3.70 9.65 -17.57
C LEU A 500 2.70 10.70 -17.03
N GLY A 501 1.64 10.95 -17.78
CA GLY A 501 0.58 11.91 -17.43
C GLY A 501 1.01 13.38 -17.51
N ARG A 502 2.20 13.68 -18.04
CA ARG A 502 2.64 15.05 -18.35
C ARG A 502 2.24 15.42 -19.79
N VAL A 503 2.35 16.70 -20.10
CA VAL A 503 2.06 17.24 -21.44
C VAL A 503 3.37 17.60 -22.13
N SER A 504 3.54 17.21 -23.38
CA SER A 504 4.71 17.53 -24.21
C SER A 504 4.75 19.03 -24.56
N VAL A 505 5.94 19.62 -24.60
CA VAL A 505 6.13 21.00 -25.14
C VAL A 505 6.34 20.98 -26.65
N HIS A 506 7.10 20.00 -27.13
CA HIS A 506 7.46 19.86 -28.54
C HIS A 506 6.94 18.53 -29.10
N ASP A 507 6.79 18.48 -30.42
CA ASP A 507 6.52 17.23 -31.13
C ASP A 507 7.67 16.27 -30.90
N ILE A 508 7.37 15.05 -30.46
CA ILE A 508 8.38 14.01 -30.24
C ILE A 508 8.38 13.11 -31.46
N VAL A 509 9.53 12.99 -32.11
CA VAL A 509 9.71 12.19 -33.33
C VAL A 509 10.57 10.98 -33.01
N HIS A 510 10.17 9.81 -33.52
CA HIS A 510 10.94 8.60 -33.36
C HIS A 510 12.25 8.68 -34.19
N PRO A 511 13.45 8.51 -33.58
CA PRO A 511 14.72 8.75 -34.26
C PRO A 511 14.96 7.88 -35.51
N ASN A 512 14.47 6.64 -35.49
CA ASN A 512 14.73 5.68 -36.58
C ASN A 512 13.69 5.72 -37.71
N THR A 513 12.42 5.99 -37.41
CA THR A 513 11.31 5.91 -38.38
C THR A 513 10.91 7.28 -38.90
N GLY A 514 11.23 8.36 -38.17
CA GLY A 514 10.79 9.71 -38.49
C GLY A 514 9.31 9.96 -38.25
N GLU A 515 8.59 9.00 -37.66
CA GLU A 515 7.17 9.15 -37.30
C GLU A 515 7.02 10.00 -36.04
N ILE A 516 6.00 10.87 -36.03
CA ILE A 516 5.65 11.67 -34.87
C ILE A 516 4.95 10.75 -33.86
N ILE A 517 5.54 10.60 -32.68
CA ILE A 517 5.01 9.79 -31.58
C ILE A 517 3.86 10.53 -30.87
N ILE A 518 4.06 11.82 -30.58
CA ILE A 518 3.07 12.68 -29.93
C ILE A 518 3.25 14.13 -30.40
N HIS A 519 2.13 14.84 -30.59
CA HIS A 519 2.16 16.26 -30.93
C HIS A 519 2.37 17.13 -29.69
N SER A 520 2.80 18.37 -29.91
CA SER A 520 2.94 19.41 -28.89
C SER A 520 1.60 19.69 -28.20
N GLY A 521 1.61 19.69 -26.87
CA GLY A 521 0.43 20.02 -26.08
C GLY A 521 -0.52 18.86 -25.82
N GLU A 522 -0.17 17.64 -26.23
CA GLU A 522 -0.90 16.41 -25.93
C GLU A 522 -0.39 15.73 -24.65
N GLU A 523 -1.26 14.96 -23.99
CA GLU A 523 -0.94 14.18 -22.80
C GLU A 523 -0.17 12.91 -23.16
N ILE A 524 0.92 12.65 -22.44
CA ILE A 524 1.72 11.44 -22.56
C ILE A 524 1.01 10.31 -21.78
N THR A 525 0.31 9.43 -22.50
CA THR A 525 -0.35 8.23 -21.96
C THR A 525 0.64 7.08 -21.76
N GLU A 526 0.22 5.98 -21.11
CA GLU A 526 1.12 4.83 -20.87
C GLU A 526 1.66 4.21 -22.17
N GLU A 527 0.84 4.17 -23.23
CA GLU A 527 1.23 3.60 -24.53
C GLU A 527 2.30 4.45 -25.20
N ILE A 528 2.09 5.76 -25.21
CA ILE A 528 3.04 6.74 -25.74
C ILE A 528 4.34 6.71 -24.92
N ALA A 529 4.23 6.68 -23.59
CA ALA A 529 5.40 6.62 -22.72
C ALA A 529 6.23 5.35 -22.94
N LYS A 530 5.59 4.19 -23.19
CA LYS A 530 6.29 2.95 -23.54
C LYS A 530 7.03 3.08 -24.88
N VAL A 531 6.37 3.61 -25.90
CA VAL A 531 6.99 3.87 -27.22
C VAL A 531 8.20 4.80 -27.07
N ILE A 532 8.11 5.84 -26.23
CA ILE A 532 9.23 6.74 -25.93
C ILE A 532 10.36 6.00 -25.21
N GLN A 533 10.05 5.15 -24.22
CA GLN A 533 11.06 4.40 -23.47
C GLN A 533 11.78 3.35 -24.34
N ASP A 534 11.06 2.69 -25.24
CA ASP A 534 11.60 1.69 -26.17
C ASP A 534 12.40 2.34 -27.30
N SER A 535 12.13 3.63 -27.57
CA SER A 535 12.88 4.43 -28.53
C SER A 535 14.23 4.90 -27.97
N LEU A 536 15.11 5.39 -28.85
CA LEU A 536 16.44 5.92 -28.50
C LEU A 536 16.39 7.35 -27.89
N ILE A 537 15.25 7.77 -27.34
CA ILE A 537 15.04 9.12 -26.82
C ILE A 537 15.50 9.17 -25.35
N GLU A 538 16.58 9.89 -25.10
CA GLU A 538 17.15 10.02 -23.74
C GLU A 538 16.50 11.13 -22.91
N SER A 539 15.91 12.12 -23.58
CA SER A 539 15.35 13.30 -22.92
C SER A 539 14.09 13.80 -23.60
N VAL A 540 13.09 14.17 -22.81
CA VAL A 540 11.83 14.74 -23.30
C VAL A 540 11.55 16.05 -22.57
N GLU A 541 11.24 17.11 -23.31
CA GLU A 541 10.81 18.37 -22.73
C GLU A 541 9.30 18.37 -22.46
N VAL A 542 8.93 18.42 -21.18
CA VAL A 542 7.54 18.40 -20.70
C VAL A 542 7.16 19.72 -20.06
N ARG A 543 5.88 20.07 -20.12
CA ARG A 543 5.34 21.22 -19.39
C ARG A 543 5.42 20.97 -17.89
N SER A 544 5.67 22.04 -17.15
CA SER A 544 5.87 21.98 -15.70
C SER A 544 5.08 23.10 -15.00
N VAL A 545 4.69 22.83 -13.76
CA VAL A 545 4.07 23.81 -12.88
C VAL A 545 5.02 25.00 -12.61
N LEU A 546 6.34 24.78 -12.65
CA LEU A 546 7.34 25.83 -12.43
C LEU A 546 7.48 26.80 -13.61
N THR A 547 7.16 26.36 -14.83
CA THR A 547 7.26 27.17 -16.06
C THR A 547 5.91 27.70 -16.52
N CYS A 548 4.88 27.53 -15.70
CA CYS A 548 3.53 28.01 -15.95
C CYS A 548 3.48 29.54 -15.87
N GLU A 549 2.94 30.18 -16.91
CA GLU A 549 2.81 31.64 -16.99
C GLU A 549 1.46 32.16 -16.47
N SER A 550 0.63 31.28 -15.89
CA SER A 550 -0.63 31.66 -15.29
C SER A 550 -0.43 32.67 -14.15
N LYS A 551 -1.22 33.75 -14.15
CA LYS A 551 -1.10 34.81 -13.14
C LYS A 551 -1.58 34.40 -11.76
N LYS A 552 -2.53 33.46 -11.70
CA LYS A 552 -3.14 32.96 -10.46
C LYS A 552 -3.33 31.46 -10.59
N GLY A 553 -2.65 30.69 -9.75
CA GLY A 553 -2.75 29.24 -9.80
C GLY A 553 -1.94 28.63 -10.94
N VAL A 554 -2.47 27.58 -11.56
CA VAL A 554 -1.77 26.76 -12.56
C VAL A 554 -2.71 26.39 -13.71
N CYS A 555 -2.16 26.21 -14.91
CA CYS A 555 -2.92 25.75 -16.07
C CYS A 555 -3.10 24.21 -16.09
N VAL A 556 -4.21 23.71 -16.67
CA VAL A 556 -4.49 22.26 -16.81
C VAL A 556 -3.33 21.54 -17.50
N LYS A 557 -2.85 22.06 -18.64
CA LYS A 557 -1.73 21.45 -19.38
C LYS A 557 -0.39 21.47 -18.66
N CYS A 558 -0.18 22.43 -17.76
CA CYS A 558 1.06 22.61 -17.02
C CYS A 558 1.17 21.62 -15.85
N TYR A 559 0.02 21.26 -15.29
CA TYR A 559 -0.09 20.23 -14.26
C TYR A 559 -0.08 18.83 -14.90
N GLY A 560 -0.97 18.62 -15.89
CA GLY A 560 -1.18 17.36 -16.59
C GLY A 560 -2.31 16.53 -15.97
N ARG A 561 -2.08 15.24 -15.81
CA ARG A 561 -3.02 14.25 -15.31
C ARG A 561 -3.22 14.34 -13.80
N ASN A 562 -4.47 14.25 -13.37
CA ASN A 562 -4.82 14.00 -11.98
C ASN A 562 -4.64 12.50 -11.67
N LEU A 563 -3.62 12.20 -10.88
CA LEU A 563 -3.24 10.83 -10.51
C LEU A 563 -4.33 10.09 -9.73
N ALA A 564 -5.25 10.80 -9.07
CA ALA A 564 -6.30 10.16 -8.29
C ALA A 564 -7.50 9.71 -9.13
N THR A 565 -7.70 10.28 -10.33
CA THR A 565 -8.80 9.95 -11.23
C THR A 565 -8.33 9.41 -12.58
N ASN A 566 -7.02 9.44 -12.84
CA ASN A 566 -6.41 9.02 -14.10
C ASN A 566 -6.93 9.77 -15.34
N ARG A 567 -7.39 11.01 -15.15
CA ARG A 567 -7.85 11.93 -16.20
C ARG A 567 -7.10 13.26 -16.10
N MET A 568 -7.11 14.07 -17.16
CA MET A 568 -6.62 15.46 -17.09
C MET A 568 -7.29 16.22 -15.95
N VAL A 569 -6.50 17.05 -15.27
CA VAL A 569 -6.97 17.84 -14.12
C VAL A 569 -8.10 18.80 -14.54
N GLN A 570 -9.07 19.01 -13.67
CA GLN A 570 -10.21 19.89 -13.94
C GLN A 570 -9.99 21.29 -13.36
N ILE A 571 -10.62 22.29 -13.98
CA ILE A 571 -10.62 23.66 -13.46
C ILE A 571 -11.32 23.68 -12.09
N GLY A 572 -10.68 24.32 -11.11
CA GLY A 572 -11.13 24.39 -9.73
C GLY A 572 -10.45 23.37 -8.80
N GLU A 573 -9.61 22.47 -9.30
CA GLU A 573 -8.94 21.49 -8.46
C GLU A 573 -7.81 22.12 -7.61
N ALA A 574 -7.83 21.85 -6.30
CA ALA A 574 -6.90 22.41 -5.32
C ALA A 574 -5.58 21.63 -5.27
N VAL A 575 -4.82 21.68 -6.37
CA VAL A 575 -3.58 20.90 -6.56
C VAL A 575 -2.50 21.19 -5.52
N GLY A 576 -2.44 22.41 -4.98
CA GLY A 576 -1.47 22.76 -3.93
C GLY A 576 -1.69 22.00 -2.62
N VAL A 577 -2.95 21.89 -2.17
CA VAL A 577 -3.30 21.12 -0.96
C VAL A 577 -3.01 19.64 -1.16
N VAL A 578 -3.34 19.10 -2.34
CA VAL A 578 -3.06 17.69 -2.70
C VAL A 578 -1.56 17.43 -2.70
N ALA A 579 -0.74 18.32 -3.27
CA ALA A 579 0.71 18.19 -3.27
C ALA A 579 1.31 18.23 -1.86
N ALA A 580 0.86 19.17 -1.01
CA ALA A 580 1.32 19.27 0.37
C ALA A 580 1.01 18.01 1.19
N GLN A 581 -0.19 17.43 1.02
CA GLN A 581 -0.58 16.18 1.67
C GLN A 581 0.23 14.99 1.14
N SER A 582 0.46 14.94 -0.17
CA SER A 582 1.22 13.86 -0.83
C SER A 582 2.68 13.81 -0.40
N ILE A 583 3.24 14.92 0.09
CA ILE A 583 4.59 14.97 0.70
C ILE A 583 4.50 14.70 2.22
N GLY A 584 3.52 15.30 2.88
CA GLY A 584 3.40 15.26 4.34
C GLY A 584 3.03 13.91 4.93
N GLU A 585 2.12 13.18 4.26
CA GLU A 585 1.66 11.88 4.72
C GLU A 585 2.78 10.81 4.67
N PRO A 586 3.51 10.64 3.55
CA PRO A 586 4.63 9.69 3.51
C PRO A 586 5.74 10.09 4.48
N GLY A 587 6.01 11.38 4.64
CA GLY A 587 6.99 11.88 5.61
C GLY A 587 6.64 11.47 7.05
N THR A 588 5.37 11.58 7.42
CA THR A 588 4.88 11.14 8.74
C THR A 588 4.97 9.62 8.88
N GLN A 589 4.55 8.88 7.85
CA GLN A 589 4.64 7.41 7.86
C GLN A 589 6.08 6.90 7.93
N LEU A 590 7.01 7.52 7.22
CA LEU A 590 8.43 7.16 7.26
C LEU A 590 8.98 7.32 8.67
N THR A 591 8.66 8.43 9.36
CA THR A 591 9.07 8.63 10.76
C THR A 591 8.45 7.63 11.72
N LEU A 592 7.27 7.07 11.42
CA LEU A 592 6.66 6.01 12.23
C LEU A 592 7.30 4.64 11.91
N ARG A 593 7.40 4.25 10.63
CA ARG A 593 7.79 2.89 10.21
C ARG A 593 9.29 2.60 10.31
N THR A 594 10.16 3.56 9.98
CA THR A 594 11.62 3.33 9.92
C THR A 594 12.23 2.94 11.28
N PHE A 595 11.59 3.28 12.39
CA PHE A 595 12.15 3.06 13.73
C PHE A 595 11.49 1.93 14.52
N HIS A 596 10.35 1.39 14.05
CA HIS A 596 9.76 0.16 14.59
C HIS A 596 10.47 -1.11 14.10
N ALA A 597 11.29 -1.01 13.04
CA ALA A 597 12.20 -2.08 12.61
C ALA A 597 13.41 -2.29 13.55
N GLY A 598 13.41 -1.66 14.73
CA GLY A 598 14.07 -2.19 15.93
C GLY A 598 15.55 -2.56 15.80
N GLY A 599 16.42 -1.56 15.69
CA GLY A 599 17.81 -1.67 16.15
C GLY A 599 18.79 -2.49 15.32
N THR A 600 18.37 -3.15 14.24
CA THR A 600 19.26 -3.91 13.34
C THR A 600 19.81 -3.00 12.25
N ALA A 601 21.14 -2.86 12.19
CA ALA A 601 21.83 -2.15 11.12
C ALA A 601 22.01 -3.10 9.92
N ALA A 602 21.68 -2.63 8.72
CA ALA A 602 21.98 -3.33 7.47
C ALA A 602 22.64 -2.33 6.52
N ASN A 603 23.89 -2.58 6.14
CA ASN A 603 24.55 -1.89 5.04
C ASN A 603 24.33 -2.74 3.78
N ILE A 604 23.68 -2.16 2.76
CA ILE A 604 23.50 -2.82 1.47
C ILE A 604 24.78 -2.60 0.66
N ALA A 605 25.40 -3.68 0.21
CA ALA A 605 26.56 -3.64 -0.67
C ALA A 605 26.13 -3.15 -2.07
N ALA A 606 26.88 -2.20 -2.65
CA ALA A 606 26.64 -1.69 -3.99
C ALA A 606 26.94 -2.77 -5.05
N ASN A 607 26.10 -2.87 -6.08
CA ASN A 607 26.30 -3.76 -7.22
C ASN A 607 27.53 -3.33 -8.02
N ALA A 608 28.51 -4.22 -8.20
CA ALA A 608 29.80 -3.92 -8.85
C ALA A 608 29.85 -4.22 -10.36
N ASN A 609 28.72 -4.58 -11.00
CA ASN A 609 28.69 -5.02 -12.39
C ASN A 609 27.93 -4.04 -13.30
N ILE A 610 28.57 -3.58 -14.37
CA ILE A 610 27.98 -2.74 -15.42
C ILE A 610 27.94 -3.53 -16.73
N VAL A 611 26.74 -3.72 -17.28
CA VAL A 611 26.55 -4.38 -18.59
C VAL A 611 26.07 -3.34 -19.60
N ALA A 612 26.79 -3.19 -20.71
CA ALA A 612 26.39 -2.29 -21.79
C ALA A 612 25.07 -2.76 -22.42
N LYS A 613 24.11 -1.85 -22.59
CA LYS A 613 22.77 -2.17 -23.15
C LYS A 613 22.81 -2.63 -24.61
N ASN A 614 23.85 -2.23 -25.36
CA ASN A 614 24.03 -2.53 -26.78
C ASN A 614 25.45 -3.04 -27.06
N LYS A 615 25.68 -3.59 -28.26
CA LYS A 615 27.05 -3.81 -28.79
C LYS A 615 27.73 -2.46 -29.01
N SER A 616 28.51 -2.03 -28.04
CA SER A 616 29.32 -0.80 -28.09
C SER A 616 30.80 -1.12 -27.96
N ARG A 617 31.65 -0.18 -28.38
CA ARG A 617 33.08 -0.20 -28.11
C ARG A 617 33.32 0.55 -26.79
N VAL A 618 33.87 -0.14 -25.80
CA VAL A 618 34.25 0.48 -24.52
C VAL A 618 35.58 1.21 -24.74
N GLU A 619 35.62 2.49 -24.38
CA GLU A 619 36.82 3.33 -24.42
C GLU A 619 37.02 3.93 -23.03
N PHE A 620 38.22 3.79 -22.47
CA PHE A 620 38.55 4.29 -21.15
C PHE A 620 39.40 5.55 -21.31
N GLU A 621 38.90 6.69 -20.83
CA GLU A 621 39.70 7.90 -20.67
C GLU A 621 40.30 7.96 -19.26
N GLU A 622 41.61 8.22 -19.16
CA GLU A 622 42.36 8.41 -17.91
C GLU A 622 42.27 7.27 -16.88
N LEU A 623 42.31 6.01 -17.34
CA LEU A 623 42.33 4.84 -16.46
C LEU A 623 43.56 4.84 -15.54
N ARG A 624 43.36 4.99 -14.22
CA ARG A 624 44.39 4.78 -13.20
C ARG A 624 44.21 3.41 -12.57
N THR A 625 45.15 2.51 -12.81
CA THR A 625 45.16 1.16 -12.24
C THR A 625 45.95 1.13 -10.94
N VAL A 626 45.50 0.31 -10.00
CA VAL A 626 46.27 -0.06 -8.80
C VAL A 626 46.64 -1.53 -8.98
N ASP A 627 47.94 -1.82 -9.01
CA ASP A 627 48.41 -3.20 -9.07
C ASP A 627 48.10 -3.88 -7.73
N TYR A 628 47.35 -4.98 -7.79
CA TYR A 628 47.07 -5.82 -6.63
C TYR A 628 48.27 -6.77 -6.45
N ILE A 629 49.06 -6.58 -5.39
CA ILE A 629 50.14 -7.51 -4.97
C ILE A 629 49.56 -8.56 -4.04
#